data_AF-A0A101DCR0-F1
#
_entry.id   AF-A0A101DCR0-F1
#
_cell.length_a   1.000
_cell.length_b   1.000
_cell.length_c   1.000
_cell.angle_alpha   90.00
_cell.angle_beta   90.00
_cell.angle_gamma   90.00
#
_symmetry.space_group_name_H-M   'P 1'
#
loop_
_entity.id
_entity.type
_entity.pdbx_description
1 polymer ?
#
loop_
_entity_poly.entity_id
_entity_poly.type
_entity_poly.pdbx_seq_one_letter_code
_entity_poly.pdbx_strand_id
1 'polypeptide(L)'
;MRAINKFLITVCIALLASVAVALGDGEETGEAEEFKVIDHSKVWEEKGITKYEGSKTCIQCHEDKVRQFFHSYHYQLFSENEGINGKTMIFGGKMAFNDYCMAMFVNTAQRW
;
A
#
# COMPACT_ATOMS: atom_id res chain seq x y z
N MET A 1 53.49 17.44 2.03
CA MET A 1 53.08 16.11 1.51
C MET A 1 51.98 15.42 2.34
N ARG A 2 52.01 15.41 3.68
CA ARG A 2 50.97 14.76 4.52
C ARG A 2 49.55 15.37 4.43
N ALA A 3 49.42 16.67 4.17
CA ALA A 3 48.11 17.35 4.11
C ALA A 3 47.37 17.13 2.78
N ILE A 4 48.10 17.08 1.66
CA ILE A 4 47.56 16.82 0.33
C ILE A 4 46.95 15.42 0.24
N ASN A 5 47.58 14.44 0.89
CA ASN A 5 47.11 13.06 0.93
C ASN A 5 45.79 12.92 1.72
N LYS A 6 45.63 13.66 2.82
CA LYS A 6 44.37 13.68 3.59
C LYS A 6 43.23 14.34 2.81
N PHE A 7 43.52 15.42 2.09
CA PHE A 7 42.51 16.12 1.29
C PHE A 7 42.00 15.27 0.13
N LEU A 8 42.90 14.59 -0.60
CA LEU A 8 42.54 13.65 -1.66
C LEU A 8 41.70 12.47 -1.16
N ILE A 9 42.06 11.89 0.00
CA ILE A 9 41.30 10.80 0.61
C ILE A 9 39.88 11.27 1.00
N THR A 10 39.75 12.44 1.61
CA THR A 10 38.43 12.98 1.99
C THR A 10 37.55 13.27 0.78
N VAL A 11 38.11 13.82 -0.30
CA VAL A 11 37.37 14.08 -1.54
C VAL A 11 36.92 12.77 -2.22
N CYS A 12 37.76 11.73 -2.22
CA CYS A 12 37.39 10.41 -2.75
C CYS A 12 36.26 9.76 -1.94
N ILE A 13 36.28 9.85 -0.60
CA ILE A 13 35.22 9.30 0.25
C ILE A 13 33.90 10.04 0.00
N ALA A 14 33.94 11.37 -0.12
CA ALA A 14 32.75 12.18 -0.40
C ALA A 14 32.13 11.83 -1.77
N LEU A 15 32.95 11.64 -2.81
CA LEU A 15 32.51 11.24 -4.14
C LEU A 15 31.89 9.84 -4.15
N LEU A 16 32.48 8.88 -3.44
CA LEU A 16 31.94 7.52 -3.32
C LEU A 16 30.59 7.49 -2.57
N ALA A 17 30.43 8.33 -1.55
CA ALA A 17 29.16 8.45 -0.82
C ALA A 17 28.04 9.04 -1.71
N SER A 18 28.34 10.02 -2.56
CA SER A 18 27.35 10.57 -3.50
C SER A 18 26.92 9.59 -4.58
N VAL A 19 27.81 8.70 -5.03
CA VAL A 19 27.46 7.64 -6.01
C VAL A 19 26.60 6.56 -5.36
N ALA A 20 26.85 6.20 -4.10
CA ALA A 20 26.03 5.23 -3.36
C ALA A 20 24.59 5.72 -3.16
N VAL A 21 24.39 7.02 -2.91
CA VAL A 21 23.04 7.63 -2.82
C VAL A 21 22.35 7.66 -4.18
N ALA A 22 23.08 7.93 -5.26
CA ALA A 22 22.51 7.94 -6.62
C ALA A 22 22.12 6.55 -7.15
N LEU A 23 22.66 5.49 -6.56
CA LEU A 23 22.37 4.09 -6.92
C LEU A 23 21.43 3.39 -5.93
N GLY A 24 21.03 4.09 -4.84
CA GLY A 24 20.33 3.50 -3.70
C GLY A 24 18.84 3.23 -3.89
N ASP A 25 18.19 3.88 -4.85
CA ASP A 25 16.74 3.73 -5.07
C ASP A 25 16.47 3.00 -6.39
N GLY A 26 16.94 1.76 -6.47
CA GLY A 26 16.37 0.80 -7.41
C GLY A 26 14.99 0.40 -6.89
N GLU A 27 13.93 0.90 -7.50
CA GLU A 27 12.59 0.34 -7.32
C GLU A 27 12.63 -1.13 -7.75
N GLU A 28 12.66 -2.04 -6.78
CA GLU A 28 12.52 -3.47 -7.03
C GLU A 28 11.12 -3.68 -7.62
N THR A 29 11.05 -3.75 -8.95
CA THR A 29 9.85 -4.21 -9.64
C THR A 29 9.70 -5.70 -9.32
N GLY A 30 9.02 -6.00 -8.21
CA GLY A 30 8.68 -7.36 -7.84
C GLY A 30 7.97 -8.02 -9.02
N GLU A 31 8.48 -9.17 -9.45
CA GLU A 31 7.78 -10.00 -10.42
C GLU A 31 6.38 -10.29 -9.88
N ALA A 32 5.35 -10.00 -10.67
CA ALA A 32 3.97 -10.26 -10.26
C ALA A 32 3.81 -11.77 -10.03
N GLU A 33 3.75 -12.19 -8.77
CA GLU A 33 3.43 -13.58 -8.41
C GLU A 33 2.14 -14.01 -9.11
N GLU A 34 2.16 -15.20 -9.68
CA GLU A 34 1.00 -15.79 -10.35
C GLU A 34 -0.16 -15.91 -9.35
N PHE A 35 -1.22 -15.12 -9.56
CA PHE A 35 -2.41 -15.15 -8.73
C PHE A 35 -3.18 -16.45 -8.92
N LYS A 36 -2.97 -17.41 -8.03
CA LYS A 36 -3.70 -18.69 -8.03
C LYS A 36 -5.09 -18.54 -7.41
N VAL A 37 -6.12 -18.69 -8.22
CA VAL A 37 -7.52 -18.78 -7.75
C VAL A 37 -7.72 -20.14 -7.06
N ILE A 38 -8.13 -20.11 -5.80
CA ILE A 38 -8.47 -21.31 -5.02
C ILE A 38 -10.00 -21.44 -4.98
N ASP A 39 -10.52 -22.58 -5.43
CA ASP A 39 -11.94 -22.89 -5.35
C ASP A 39 -12.35 -23.22 -3.90
N HIS A 40 -13.43 -22.58 -3.43
CA HIS A 40 -13.97 -22.74 -2.08
C HIS A 40 -15.35 -23.43 -2.07
N SER A 41 -15.85 -23.89 -3.23
CA SER A 41 -17.22 -24.44 -3.36
C SER A 41 -17.53 -25.53 -2.34
N LYS A 42 -16.61 -26.49 -2.15
CA LYS A 42 -16.78 -27.58 -1.18
C LYS A 42 -16.84 -27.09 0.27
N VAL A 43 -15.97 -26.15 0.64
CA VAL A 43 -15.93 -25.59 2.01
C VAL A 43 -17.21 -24.81 2.30
N TRP A 44 -17.76 -24.12 1.29
CA TRP A 44 -19.00 -23.38 1.45
C TRP A 44 -20.19 -24.29 1.70
N GLU A 45 -20.28 -25.41 0.98
CA GLU A 45 -21.29 -26.44 1.22
C GLU A 45 -21.17 -27.02 2.64
N GLU A 46 -19.97 -27.46 3.03
CA GLU A 46 -19.71 -28.05 4.35
C GLU A 46 -20.00 -27.09 5.52
N LYS A 47 -19.79 -25.78 5.31
CA LYS A 47 -20.06 -24.74 6.31
C LYS A 47 -21.46 -24.15 6.21
N GLY A 48 -22.30 -24.60 5.27
CA GLY A 48 -23.64 -24.08 5.05
C GLY A 48 -23.66 -22.60 4.62
N ILE A 49 -22.59 -22.12 3.98
CA ILE A 49 -22.47 -20.74 3.49
C ILE A 49 -23.23 -20.63 2.17
N THR A 50 -24.40 -20.01 2.21
CA THR A 50 -25.25 -19.80 1.04
C THR A 50 -25.08 -18.42 0.40
N LYS A 51 -24.37 -17.51 1.08
CA LYS A 51 -24.17 -16.13 0.63
C LYS A 51 -22.83 -15.57 1.12
N TYR A 52 -22.18 -14.79 0.25
CA TYR A 52 -21.02 -13.97 0.61
C TYR A 52 -21.46 -12.70 1.34
N GLU A 53 -20.92 -12.47 2.54
CA GLU A 53 -21.20 -11.30 3.39
C GLU A 53 -19.92 -10.48 3.66
N GLY A 54 -19.01 -10.48 2.70
CA GLY A 54 -17.71 -9.83 2.85
C GLY A 54 -16.78 -10.61 3.79
N SER A 55 -15.86 -9.90 4.44
CA SER A 55 -14.85 -10.47 5.33
C SER A 55 -15.42 -11.35 6.46
N LYS A 56 -16.68 -11.14 6.86
CA LYS A 56 -17.37 -11.98 7.87
C LYS A 56 -17.44 -13.45 7.46
N THR A 57 -17.59 -13.72 6.16
CA THR A 57 -17.62 -15.09 5.62
C THR A 57 -16.26 -15.79 5.78
N CYS A 58 -15.16 -15.05 5.76
CA CYS A 58 -13.81 -15.61 5.66
C CYS A 58 -13.04 -15.61 7.00
N ILE A 59 -13.40 -14.72 7.93
CA ILE A 59 -12.60 -14.45 9.14
C ILE A 59 -12.44 -15.68 10.06
N GLN A 60 -13.39 -16.62 10.02
CA GLN A 60 -13.34 -17.84 10.82
C GLN A 60 -12.14 -18.75 10.47
N CYS A 61 -11.68 -18.72 9.21
CA CYS A 61 -10.58 -19.56 8.73
C CYS A 61 -9.34 -18.75 8.31
N HIS A 62 -9.51 -17.45 8.01
CA HIS A 62 -8.49 -16.59 7.44
C HIS A 62 -8.35 -15.28 8.21
N GLU A 63 -8.29 -15.34 9.55
CA GLU A 63 -8.23 -14.14 10.40
C GLU A 63 -7.10 -13.19 9.98
N ASP A 64 -5.85 -13.69 9.87
CA ASP A 64 -4.70 -12.84 9.56
C ASP A 64 -4.82 -12.17 8.19
N LYS A 65 -5.24 -12.93 7.17
CA LYS A 65 -5.44 -12.40 5.81
C LYS A 65 -6.57 -11.38 5.77
N VAL A 66 -7.66 -11.65 6.50
CA VAL A 66 -8.78 -10.71 6.62
C VAL A 66 -8.35 -9.44 7.34
N ARG A 67 -7.55 -9.54 8.41
CA ARG A 67 -7.00 -8.37 9.12
C ARG A 67 -6.08 -7.56 8.22
N GLN A 68 -5.16 -8.21 7.51
CA GLN A 68 -4.28 -7.54 6.54
C GLN A 68 -5.08 -6.81 5.46
N PHE A 69 -6.08 -7.49 4.88
CA PHE A 69 -6.96 -6.87 3.89
C PHE A 69 -7.75 -5.70 4.49
N PHE A 70 -8.29 -5.85 5.70
CA PHE A 70 -9.03 -4.81 6.41
C PHE A 70 -8.17 -3.55 6.63
N HIS A 71 -6.88 -3.70 6.92
CA HIS A 71 -5.95 -2.59 7.09
C HIS A 71 -5.39 -2.04 5.76
N SER A 72 -5.73 -2.64 4.62
CA SER A 72 -5.27 -2.18 3.31
C SER A 72 -6.06 -0.96 2.82
N TYR A 73 -5.43 -0.19 1.92
CA TYR A 73 -6.10 0.90 1.20
C TYR A 73 -7.35 0.41 0.46
N HIS A 74 -7.37 -0.82 -0.06
CA HIS A 74 -8.52 -1.36 -0.79
C HIS A 74 -9.78 -1.47 0.07
N TYR A 75 -9.62 -1.79 1.36
CA TYR A 75 -10.76 -1.86 2.28
C TYR A 75 -11.12 -0.49 2.85
N GLN A 76 -10.12 0.28 3.27
CA GLN A 76 -10.34 1.57 3.94
C GLN A 76 -10.75 2.67 2.95
N LEU A 77 -10.27 2.59 1.70
CA LEU A 77 -10.37 3.62 0.66
C LEU A 77 -9.76 4.97 1.08
N PHE A 78 -8.85 4.95 2.04
CA PHE A 78 -8.02 6.09 2.43
C PHE A 78 -6.69 5.59 2.99
N SER A 79 -5.69 6.47 2.96
CA SER A 79 -4.40 6.32 3.61
C SER A 79 -3.93 7.66 4.13
N GLU A 80 -2.93 7.62 5.01
CA GLU A 80 -2.14 8.80 5.34
C GLU A 80 -1.20 9.09 4.16
N ASN A 81 -1.29 10.29 3.59
CA ASN A 81 -0.53 10.72 2.43
C ASN A 81 0.19 12.04 2.75
N GLU A 82 1.29 12.31 2.05
CA GLU A 82 1.87 13.65 2.04
C GLU A 82 0.88 14.60 1.35
N GLY A 83 0.45 15.61 2.10
CA GLY A 83 -0.46 16.63 1.60
C GLY A 83 0.28 17.85 1.06
N ILE A 84 -0.49 18.90 0.82
CA ILE A 84 0.04 20.14 0.27
C ILE A 84 0.96 20.80 1.32
N ASN A 85 2.13 21.26 0.86
CA ASN A 85 3.14 21.94 1.69
C ASN A 85 3.76 21.06 2.80
N GLY A 86 3.98 19.78 2.50
CA GLY A 86 4.65 18.82 3.41
C GLY A 86 3.85 18.49 4.66
N LYS A 87 2.56 18.85 4.70
CA LYS A 87 1.66 18.49 5.81
C LYS A 87 1.05 17.15 5.53
N THR A 88 1.10 16.24 6.49
CA THR A 88 0.40 14.97 6.37
C THR A 88 -1.13 15.18 6.31
N MET A 89 -1.79 14.44 5.42
CA MET A 89 -3.24 14.45 5.29
C MET A 89 -3.80 13.03 5.13
N ILE A 90 -4.99 12.79 5.68
CA ILE A 90 -5.75 11.56 5.41
C ILE A 90 -6.50 11.78 4.09
N PHE A 91 -6.16 11.00 3.07
CA PHE A 91 -6.71 11.15 1.72
C PHE A 91 -6.89 9.79 1.02
N GLY A 92 -7.69 9.76 -0.05
CA GLY A 92 -8.00 8.57 -0.83
C GLY A 92 -9.46 8.55 -1.26
N GLY A 93 -9.88 7.52 -1.99
CA GLY A 93 -11.21 7.44 -2.63
C GLY A 93 -12.40 7.82 -1.73
N LYS A 94 -12.36 7.48 -0.43
CA LYS A 94 -13.42 7.80 0.54
C LYS A 94 -13.58 9.30 0.78
N MET A 95 -12.49 10.07 0.71
CA MET A 95 -12.43 11.51 1.02
C MET A 95 -12.09 12.35 -0.22
N ALA A 96 -11.83 11.71 -1.36
CA ALA A 96 -11.43 12.36 -2.59
C ALA A 96 -12.63 13.05 -3.25
N PHE A 97 -12.32 14.22 -3.82
CA PHE A 97 -13.20 14.93 -4.75
C PHE A 97 -12.52 14.98 -6.10
N ASN A 98 -13.27 14.71 -7.16
CA ASN A 98 -12.81 14.84 -8.54
C ASN A 98 -13.92 15.42 -9.43
N ASP A 99 -13.52 15.76 -10.66
CA ASP A 99 -14.37 16.30 -11.72
C ASP A 99 -15.20 15.23 -12.45
N TYR A 100 -15.14 13.96 -12.01
CA TYR A 100 -15.97 12.88 -12.52
C TYR A 100 -17.28 12.78 -11.71
N CYS A 101 -17.33 11.87 -10.74
CA CYS A 101 -18.52 11.61 -9.94
C CYS A 101 -18.59 12.49 -8.68
N MET A 102 -17.87 13.61 -8.66
CA MET A 102 -17.72 14.49 -7.49
C MET A 102 -17.02 13.78 -6.32
N ALA A 103 -17.78 13.20 -5.39
CA ALA A 103 -17.24 12.54 -4.20
C ALA A 103 -18.09 11.33 -3.83
N MET A 104 -17.43 10.26 -3.38
CA MET A 104 -18.11 9.01 -3.04
C MET A 104 -19.20 9.20 -1.99
N PHE A 105 -18.94 10.01 -0.95
CA PHE A 105 -19.90 10.23 0.14
C PHE A 105 -21.12 11.07 -0.29
N VAL A 106 -21.03 11.84 -1.38
CA VAL A 106 -22.20 12.54 -1.94
C VAL A 106 -23.15 11.54 -2.60
N ASN A 107 -22.61 10.51 -3.26
CA ASN A 107 -23.40 9.52 -3.98
C ASN A 107 -23.83 8.31 -3.12
N THR A 108 -23.20 8.11 -1.96
CA THR A 108 -23.47 6.97 -1.06
C THR A 108 -24.27 7.32 0.19
N ALA A 109 -24.57 8.60 0.42
CA ALA A 109 -25.34 9.09 1.58
C ALA A 109 -26.77 8.53 1.71
N GLN A 110 -27.27 7.74 0.75
CA GLN A 110 -28.61 7.14 0.79
C GLN A 110 -28.67 5.73 1.40
N ARG A 111 -27.56 5.20 1.97
CA ARG A 111 -27.49 3.78 2.39
C ARG A 111 -26.72 3.50 3.69
N TRP A 112 -26.66 4.45 4.62
CA TRP A 112 -26.17 4.21 5.99
C TRP A 112 -27.32 4.28 6.99
#